data_AF-A0A233HLT0-F1
#
_entry.id   AF-A0A233HLT0-F1
#
_cell.length_a   1.000
_cell.length_b   1.000
_cell.length_c   1.000
_cell.angle_alpha   90.00
_cell.angle_beta   90.00
_cell.angle_gamma   90.00
#
_symmetry.space_group_name_H-M   'P 1'
#
loop_
_entity.id
_entity.type
_entity.pdbx_description
1 polymer ?
#
loop_
_entity_poly.entity_id
_entity_poly.type
_entity_poly.pdbx_seq_one_letter_code
_entity_poly.pdbx_strand_id
1 'polypeptide(L)'
;MVIRKKDLVVDSVFSIQVPEYGYVLAQIRKDCHLEVFDCLRKEDSWDDVDLNNITVLFNIVVAVSRLLKLFSKDFTASVKVNRRPQPILSLSLGEVRPSTNLFGLRLVKHEEVYDSNNIAVLISSLDPESHRDIIYSFECLGMMGEPEVIRNRITTYYETGVNWDNQKSILYPELPLPPKGYQRMTCEEFLSLRK
;
A
#
# COMPACT_ATOMS: atom_id res chain seq x y z
N MET A 1 0.75 -23.85 11.34
CA MET A 1 -0.70 -23.72 11.06
C MET A 1 -0.85 -23.33 9.60
N VAL A 2 -1.82 -23.90 8.87
CA VAL A 2 -2.10 -23.48 7.48
C VAL A 2 -3.17 -22.40 7.52
N ILE A 3 -2.89 -21.23 6.97
CA ILE A 3 -3.84 -20.11 6.86
C ILE A 3 -4.87 -20.44 5.79
N ARG A 4 -6.16 -20.25 6.12
CA ARG A 4 -7.30 -20.56 5.25
C ARG A 4 -8.11 -19.29 4.97
N LYS A 5 -8.93 -19.33 3.93
CA LYS A 5 -9.78 -18.19 3.53
C LYS A 5 -10.63 -17.64 4.69
N LYS A 6 -11.14 -18.51 5.57
CA LYS A 6 -11.95 -18.12 6.73
C LYS A 6 -11.17 -17.35 7.81
N ASP A 7 -9.85 -17.47 7.81
CA ASP A 7 -8.97 -16.82 8.77
C ASP A 7 -8.68 -15.37 8.31
N LEU A 8 -8.90 -15.06 7.03
CA LEU A 8 -8.68 -13.75 6.42
C LEU A 8 -9.87 -12.80 6.67
N VAL A 9 -9.97 -12.31 7.91
CA VAL A 9 -11.04 -11.41 8.37
C VAL A 9 -10.49 -10.01 8.68
N VAL A 10 -11.39 -9.03 8.82
CA VAL A 10 -11.00 -7.66 9.22
C VAL A 10 -10.22 -7.71 10.55
N ASP A 11 -9.15 -6.93 10.60
CA ASP A 11 -8.17 -6.83 11.69
C ASP A 11 -7.30 -8.07 11.93
N SER A 12 -7.39 -9.10 11.09
CA SER A 12 -6.44 -10.22 11.18
C SER A 12 -5.02 -9.75 10.83
N VAL A 13 -4.04 -10.28 11.56
CA VAL A 13 -2.63 -9.93 11.42
C VAL A 13 -1.83 -11.18 11.11
N PHE A 14 -1.00 -11.08 10.08
CA PHE A 14 -0.16 -12.18 9.62
C PHE A 14 1.28 -11.73 9.44
N SER A 15 2.21 -12.67 9.59
CA SER A 15 3.57 -12.46 9.10
C SER A 15 3.68 -12.76 7.61
N ILE A 16 4.58 -12.04 6.94
CA ILE A 16 5.00 -12.28 5.56
C ILE A 16 6.50 -12.54 5.58
N GLN A 17 6.93 -13.70 5.09
CA GLN A 17 8.33 -13.98 4.89
C GLN A 17 8.88 -13.16 3.71
N VAL A 18 9.98 -12.46 3.96
CA VAL A 18 10.81 -11.75 3.01
C VAL A 18 12.09 -12.57 2.83
N PRO A 19 12.26 -13.28 1.69
CA PRO A 19 13.41 -14.16 1.46
C PRO A 19 14.73 -13.44 1.75
N GLU A 20 15.66 -14.11 2.44
CA GLU A 20 16.99 -13.57 2.82
C GLU A 20 16.98 -12.46 3.89
N TYR A 21 15.87 -11.74 4.04
CA TYR A 21 15.75 -10.60 4.96
C TYR A 21 15.13 -10.98 6.31
N GLY A 22 14.03 -11.74 6.32
CA GLY A 22 13.32 -12.09 7.55
C GLY A 22 11.80 -12.08 7.39
N TYR A 23 11.10 -11.44 8.32
CA TYR A 23 9.64 -11.38 8.38
C TYR A 23 9.16 -9.97 8.68
N VAL A 24 8.03 -9.59 8.09
CA VAL A 24 7.27 -8.37 8.44
C VAL A 24 5.85 -8.74 8.83
N LEU A 25 5.15 -7.83 9.50
CA LEU A 25 3.71 -7.97 9.73
C LEU A 25 2.90 -7.28 8.65
N ALA A 26 1.73 -7.86 8.37
CA ALA A 26 0.68 -7.26 7.59
C ALA A 26 -0.68 -7.43 8.28
N GLN A 27 -1.55 -6.44 8.16
CA GLN A 27 -2.89 -6.45 8.74
C GLN A 27 -3.94 -6.29 7.64
N ILE A 28 -4.95 -7.15 7.66
CA ILE A 28 -6.14 -6.98 6.84
C ILE A 28 -7.02 -5.93 7.52
N ARG A 29 -7.40 -4.89 6.79
CA ARG A 29 -8.30 -3.83 7.25
C ARG A 29 -9.65 -3.96 6.57
N LYS A 30 -10.55 -3.02 6.87
CA LYS A 30 -11.86 -2.94 6.22
C LYS A 30 -11.68 -2.73 4.71
N ASP A 31 -12.73 -3.04 3.96
CA ASP A 31 -12.79 -2.80 2.51
C ASP A 31 -11.63 -3.41 1.72
N CYS A 32 -11.24 -4.64 2.11
CA CYS A 32 -10.19 -5.41 1.45
C CYS A 32 -8.81 -4.73 1.41
N HIS A 33 -8.54 -3.79 2.31
CA HIS A 33 -7.21 -3.18 2.44
C HIS A 33 -6.22 -4.12 3.15
N LEU A 34 -4.97 -4.10 2.70
CA LEU A 34 -3.83 -4.74 3.34
C LEU A 34 -2.81 -3.67 3.69
N GLU A 35 -2.53 -3.53 4.99
CA GLU A 35 -1.43 -2.71 5.49
C GLU A 35 -0.21 -3.59 5.71
N VAL A 36 0.93 -3.20 5.15
CA VAL A 36 2.23 -3.84 5.44
C VAL A 36 3.07 -2.87 6.26
N PHE A 37 3.70 -3.35 7.32
CA PHE A 37 4.40 -2.52 8.30
C PHE A 37 5.93 -2.57 8.14
N ASP A 38 6.60 -1.46 8.48
CA ASP A 38 8.06 -1.35 8.49
C ASP A 38 8.60 -1.91 9.81
N CYS A 39 8.72 -3.22 9.90
CA CYS A 39 9.07 -3.89 11.15
C CYS A 39 9.92 -5.15 10.96
N LEU A 40 10.77 -5.21 9.93
CA LEU A 40 11.56 -6.40 9.62
C LEU A 40 12.26 -7.01 10.84
N ARG A 41 12.03 -8.31 11.07
CA ARG A 41 12.71 -9.13 12.08
C ARG A 41 13.28 -10.39 11.48
N LYS A 42 14.40 -10.88 12.05
CA LYS A 42 14.99 -12.16 11.64
C LYS A 42 14.17 -13.34 12.13
N GLU A 43 13.73 -13.34 13.38
CA GLU A 43 12.80 -14.34 13.88
C GLU A 43 11.34 -13.94 13.63
N ASP A 44 10.51 -14.93 13.33
CA ASP A 44 9.06 -14.78 13.20
C ASP A 44 8.37 -14.91 14.58
N SER A 45 8.67 -13.95 15.46
CA SER A 45 8.10 -13.77 16.81
C SER A 45 7.75 -12.30 17.03
N TRP A 46 6.53 -12.07 17.53
CA TRP A 46 5.88 -10.76 17.55
C TRP A 46 5.15 -10.49 18.86
N ASP A 47 5.66 -11.01 19.97
CA ASP A 47 5.07 -10.79 21.28
C ASP A 47 5.11 -9.29 21.66
N ASP A 48 4.02 -8.80 22.24
CA ASP A 48 3.84 -7.42 22.73
C ASP A 48 4.01 -6.30 21.68
N VAL A 49 3.91 -6.63 20.40
CA VAL A 49 4.02 -5.64 19.32
C VAL A 49 2.76 -4.79 19.21
N ASP A 50 2.94 -3.46 19.13
CA ASP A 50 1.87 -2.49 18.91
C ASP A 50 1.96 -1.85 17.52
N LEU A 51 1.09 -2.27 16.61
CA LEU A 51 1.07 -1.79 15.22
C LEU A 51 0.62 -0.33 15.10
N ASN A 52 0.07 0.29 16.14
CA ASN A 52 -0.26 1.72 16.14
C ASN A 52 1.00 2.60 16.15
N ASN A 53 2.11 2.07 16.67
CA ASN A 53 3.39 2.79 16.82
C ASN A 53 4.40 2.46 15.71
N ILE A 54 4.02 1.60 14.76
CA ILE A 54 4.91 1.17 13.67
C ILE A 54 4.52 1.88 12.38
N THR A 55 5.49 2.32 11.60
CA THR A 55 5.23 2.95 10.30
C THR A 55 4.57 1.95 9.35
N VAL A 56 3.49 2.38 8.68
CA VAL A 56 2.91 1.61 7.57
C VAL A 56 3.77 1.86 6.33
N LEU A 57 4.34 0.80 5.75
CA LEU A 57 5.06 0.90 4.48
C LEU A 57 4.07 1.28 3.37
N PHE A 58 3.04 0.48 3.19
CA PHE A 58 2.01 0.78 2.20
C PHE A 58 0.67 0.18 2.63
N ASN A 59 -0.39 0.79 2.12
CA ASN A 59 -1.77 0.36 2.31
C ASN A 59 -2.42 0.22 0.93
N ILE A 60 -2.73 -1.00 0.51
CA ILE A 60 -3.23 -1.31 -0.82
C ILE A 60 -4.52 -2.12 -0.76
N VAL A 61 -5.39 -1.95 -1.76
CA VAL A 61 -6.58 -2.80 -1.93
C VAL A 61 -6.15 -4.15 -2.51
N VAL A 62 -6.65 -5.25 -1.95
CA VAL A 62 -6.25 -6.60 -2.34
C VAL A 62 -7.43 -7.55 -2.57
N ALA A 63 -7.28 -8.48 -3.51
CA ALA A 63 -8.12 -9.65 -3.57
C ALA A 63 -7.65 -10.65 -2.50
N VAL A 64 -8.02 -10.40 -1.24
CA VAL A 64 -7.54 -11.10 -0.03
C VAL A 64 -7.47 -12.64 -0.21
N SER A 65 -8.50 -13.26 -0.78
CA SER A 65 -8.53 -14.72 -0.97
C SER A 65 -7.47 -15.27 -1.92
N ARG A 66 -6.90 -14.44 -2.81
CA ARG A 66 -5.79 -14.79 -3.70
C ARG A 66 -4.43 -14.73 -2.98
N LEU A 67 -4.38 -14.12 -1.80
CA LEU A 67 -3.14 -13.89 -1.05
C LEU A 67 -2.83 -14.95 0.01
N LEU A 68 -3.53 -16.09 0.04
CA LEU A 68 -3.29 -17.15 1.02
C LEU A 68 -1.82 -17.60 1.10
N LYS A 69 -1.12 -17.64 -0.04
CA LYS A 69 0.30 -18.03 -0.14
C LYS A 69 1.27 -16.91 0.24
N LEU A 70 0.78 -15.70 0.49
CA LEU A 70 1.60 -14.58 0.95
C LEU A 70 1.96 -14.75 2.43
N PHE A 71 1.00 -15.23 3.22
CA PHE A 71 1.04 -15.23 4.67
C PHE A 71 1.72 -16.48 5.24
N SER A 72 2.55 -16.29 6.26
CA SER A 72 3.34 -17.35 6.90
C SER A 72 2.70 -17.85 8.19
N LYS A 73 2.38 -16.95 9.14
CA LYS A 73 1.70 -17.28 10.40
C LYS A 73 0.69 -16.20 10.79
N ASP A 74 -0.27 -16.57 11.62
CA ASP A 74 -1.27 -15.69 12.22
C ASP A 74 -0.78 -15.20 13.59
N PHE A 75 -0.84 -13.89 13.81
CA PHE A 75 -0.46 -13.21 15.04
C PHE A 75 -1.57 -12.33 15.60
N THR A 76 -2.81 -12.46 15.10
CA THR A 76 -3.96 -11.62 15.45
C THR A 76 -4.20 -11.51 16.96
N ALA A 77 -3.98 -12.59 17.71
CA ALA A 77 -4.17 -12.62 19.16
C ALA A 77 -2.96 -12.11 19.98
N SER A 78 -1.78 -11.99 19.36
CA SER A 78 -0.52 -11.68 20.03
C SER A 78 -0.07 -10.23 19.85
N VAL A 79 -0.67 -9.50 18.92
CA VAL A 79 -0.30 -8.13 18.56
C VAL A 79 -1.44 -7.15 18.79
N LYS A 80 -1.13 -5.92 19.19
CA LYS A 80 -2.13 -4.84 19.20
C LYS A 80 -2.31 -4.35 17.77
N VAL A 81 -3.48 -4.60 17.22
CA VAL A 81 -3.83 -4.24 15.84
C VAL A 81 -3.81 -2.71 15.63
N ASN A 82 -3.44 -2.28 14.43
CA ASN A 82 -3.48 -0.88 14.04
C ASN A 82 -4.93 -0.40 13.97
N ARG A 83 -5.20 0.74 14.60
CA ARG A 83 -6.49 1.43 14.64
C ARG A 83 -6.43 2.84 14.06
N ARG A 84 -5.26 3.27 13.56
CA ARG A 84 -5.13 4.55 12.85
C ARG A 84 -6.10 4.60 11.65
N PRO A 85 -6.57 5.80 11.27
CA PRO A 85 -7.42 6.00 10.10
C PRO A 85 -6.75 5.48 8.82
N GLN A 86 -7.55 4.94 7.91
CA GLN A 86 -7.07 4.54 6.59
C GLN A 86 -6.90 5.78 5.69
N PRO A 87 -5.94 5.78 4.76
CA PRO A 87 -5.79 6.86 3.79
C PRO A 87 -7.07 7.08 2.97
N ILE A 88 -7.42 8.34 2.75
CA ILE A 88 -8.62 8.74 2.00
C ILE A 88 -8.29 9.38 0.64
N LEU A 89 -7.01 9.42 0.29
CA LEU A 89 -6.50 9.92 -0.98
C LEU A 89 -5.81 8.79 -1.72
N SER A 90 -6.19 8.58 -2.97
CA SER A 90 -5.64 7.51 -3.80
C SER A 90 -5.54 7.93 -5.27
N LEU A 91 -4.74 7.20 -6.04
CA LEU A 91 -4.59 7.40 -7.48
C LEU A 91 -5.56 6.49 -8.23
N SER A 92 -6.42 7.06 -9.07
CA SER A 92 -7.30 6.32 -9.98
C SER A 92 -6.79 6.46 -11.40
N LEU A 93 -7.11 5.50 -12.28
CA LEU A 93 -6.96 5.70 -13.72
C LEU A 93 -7.75 6.93 -14.17
N GLY A 94 -7.12 7.76 -15.00
CA GLY A 94 -7.66 8.95 -15.63
C GLY A 94 -7.76 8.77 -17.15
N GLU A 95 -7.66 9.87 -17.88
CA GLU A 95 -7.69 9.87 -19.35
C GLU A 95 -6.41 9.30 -19.96
N VAL A 96 -6.49 8.86 -21.22
CA VAL A 96 -5.30 8.43 -21.98
C VAL A 96 -4.43 9.64 -22.29
N ARG A 97 -3.14 9.52 -21.99
CA ARG A 97 -2.12 10.55 -22.21
C ARG A 97 -1.68 10.52 -23.68
N PRO A 98 -1.85 11.61 -24.45
CA PRO A 98 -1.49 11.63 -25.86
C PRO A 98 0.00 11.34 -26.15
N SER A 99 0.89 11.70 -25.21
CA SER A 99 2.35 11.54 -25.37
C SER A 99 2.82 10.08 -25.32
N THR A 100 2.12 9.21 -24.59
CA THR A 100 2.53 7.81 -24.35
C THR A 100 1.49 6.79 -24.80
N ASN A 101 0.26 7.23 -25.10
CA ASN A 101 -0.90 6.37 -25.37
C ASN A 101 -1.23 5.40 -24.22
N LEU A 102 -0.84 5.77 -22.99
CA LEU A 102 -1.13 5.06 -21.75
C LEU A 102 -2.16 5.85 -20.94
N PHE A 103 -2.90 5.19 -20.06
CA PHE A 103 -3.74 5.90 -19.09
C PHE A 103 -2.88 6.76 -18.16
N GLY A 104 -3.30 8.00 -17.94
CA GLY A 104 -2.81 8.81 -16.84
C GLY A 104 -3.44 8.40 -15.52
N LEU A 105 -2.95 9.00 -14.44
CA LEU A 105 -3.54 8.91 -13.12
C LEU A 105 -4.22 10.24 -12.76
N ARG A 106 -5.26 10.15 -11.95
CA ARG A 106 -5.94 11.27 -11.30
C ARG A 106 -5.89 11.07 -9.80
N LEU A 107 -5.80 12.16 -9.04
CA LEU A 107 -5.89 12.12 -7.59
C LEU A 107 -7.35 12.24 -7.16
N VAL A 108 -7.83 11.27 -6.40
CA VAL A 108 -9.20 11.24 -5.89
C VAL A 108 -9.22 11.21 -4.38
N LYS A 109 -10.24 11.83 -3.80
CA LYS A 109 -10.62 11.68 -2.40
C LYS A 109 -11.85 10.78 -2.30
N HIS A 110 -11.83 9.86 -1.36
CA HIS A 110 -12.95 8.97 -1.06
C HIS A 110 -13.21 8.96 0.46
N GLU A 111 -14.25 8.25 0.89
CA GLU A 111 -14.46 7.95 2.31
C GLU A 111 -13.60 6.76 2.76
N GLU A 112 -13.63 6.40 4.05
CA GLU A 112 -12.86 5.27 4.57
C GLU A 112 -13.27 3.94 3.91
N VAL A 113 -14.55 3.82 3.51
CA VAL A 113 -15.04 2.75 2.65
C VAL A 113 -15.08 3.28 1.24
N TYR A 114 -14.39 2.64 0.32
CA TYR A 114 -14.35 3.05 -1.07
C TYR A 114 -15.68 2.74 -1.76
N ASP A 115 -16.33 3.77 -2.27
CA ASP A 115 -17.44 3.67 -3.21
C ASP A 115 -17.07 4.44 -4.47
N SER A 116 -16.97 3.75 -5.61
CA SER A 116 -16.62 4.40 -6.88
C SER A 116 -17.65 5.43 -7.34
N ASN A 117 -18.87 5.41 -6.81
CA ASN A 117 -19.91 6.41 -7.10
C ASN A 117 -19.80 7.65 -6.19
N ASN A 118 -19.03 7.57 -5.10
CA ASN A 118 -18.86 8.64 -4.12
C ASN A 118 -17.38 9.03 -3.98
N ILE A 119 -16.78 9.44 -5.10
CA ILE A 119 -15.41 9.96 -5.14
C ILE A 119 -15.39 11.44 -5.56
N ALA A 120 -14.51 12.22 -4.96
CA ALA A 120 -14.23 13.59 -5.38
C ALA A 120 -12.88 13.62 -6.11
N VAL A 121 -12.89 14.02 -7.38
CA VAL A 121 -11.65 14.21 -8.16
C VAL A 121 -10.99 15.52 -7.71
N LEU A 122 -9.80 15.44 -7.13
CA LEU A 122 -9.04 16.62 -6.67
C LEU A 122 -8.09 17.16 -7.73
N ILE A 123 -7.52 16.26 -8.55
CA ILE A 123 -6.70 16.59 -9.71
C ILE A 123 -7.06 15.60 -10.82
N SER A 124 -7.58 16.09 -11.94
CA SER A 124 -8.12 15.27 -13.03
C SER A 124 -7.04 14.61 -13.89
N SER A 125 -5.84 15.20 -13.97
CA SER A 125 -4.71 14.66 -14.72
C SER A 125 -3.40 14.98 -13.99
N LEU A 126 -2.67 13.94 -13.59
CA LEU A 126 -1.37 14.05 -12.95
C LEU A 126 -0.28 14.04 -14.01
N ASP A 127 0.48 15.12 -14.05
CA ASP A 127 1.68 15.27 -14.87
C ASP A 127 2.92 14.77 -14.10
N PRO A 128 3.81 13.96 -14.72
CA PRO A 128 4.94 13.33 -14.02
C PRO A 128 5.98 14.30 -13.47
N GLU A 129 6.07 15.51 -14.02
CA GLU A 129 7.05 16.50 -13.57
C GLU A 129 6.47 17.35 -12.45
N SER A 130 5.33 18.00 -12.71
CA SER A 130 4.69 18.92 -11.78
C SER A 130 3.96 18.25 -10.60
N HIS A 131 3.54 17.00 -10.76
CA HIS A 131 2.82 16.25 -9.72
C HIS A 131 3.58 15.02 -9.22
N ARG A 132 4.92 15.01 -9.41
CA ARG A 132 5.81 13.92 -9.00
C ARG A 132 5.56 13.44 -7.57
N ASP A 133 5.53 14.36 -6.61
CA ASP A 133 5.41 14.02 -5.19
C ASP A 133 4.05 13.39 -4.85
N ILE A 134 2.99 13.76 -5.58
CA ILE A 134 1.66 13.14 -5.44
C ILE A 134 1.71 11.70 -5.95
N ILE A 135 2.28 11.49 -7.14
CA ILE A 135 2.42 10.14 -7.73
C ILE A 135 3.30 9.26 -6.82
N TYR A 136 4.33 9.83 -6.19
CA TYR A 136 5.17 9.12 -5.25
C TYR A 136 4.47 8.70 -3.96
N SER A 137 3.58 9.54 -3.46
CA SER A 137 3.04 9.41 -2.10
C SER A 137 1.80 8.53 -2.01
N PHE A 138 0.88 8.61 -2.98
CA PHE A 138 -0.42 7.95 -2.89
C PHE A 138 -0.47 6.63 -3.66
N GLU A 139 -1.22 5.65 -3.17
CA GLU A 139 -1.30 4.32 -3.78
C GLU A 139 -2.33 4.29 -4.92
N CYS A 140 -2.13 3.40 -5.90
CA CYS A 140 -3.10 3.17 -6.96
C CYS A 140 -4.31 2.39 -6.44
N LEU A 141 -5.52 2.85 -6.79
CA LEU A 141 -6.76 2.10 -6.65
C LEU A 141 -6.76 0.96 -7.67
N GLY A 142 -6.40 -0.22 -7.19
CA GLY A 142 -6.38 -1.44 -7.97
C GLY A 142 -6.40 -2.63 -7.04
N MET A 143 -7.16 -3.66 -7.38
CA MET A 143 -7.29 -4.84 -6.56
C MET A 143 -6.12 -5.80 -6.81
N MET A 144 -5.10 -5.74 -5.95
CA MET A 144 -3.90 -6.57 -6.07
C MET A 144 -4.15 -8.02 -5.63
N GLY A 145 -3.80 -8.98 -6.47
CA GLY A 145 -4.10 -10.40 -6.23
C GLY A 145 -2.90 -11.34 -6.40
N GLU A 146 -1.69 -10.80 -6.47
CA GLU A 146 -0.46 -11.54 -6.77
C GLU A 146 0.52 -11.46 -5.58
N PRO A 147 0.67 -12.55 -4.80
CA PRO A 147 1.57 -12.58 -3.64
C PRO A 147 3.00 -12.15 -3.95
N GLU A 148 3.55 -12.59 -5.09
CA GLU A 148 4.93 -12.27 -5.46
C GLU A 148 5.14 -10.79 -5.73
N VAL A 149 4.13 -10.07 -6.26
CA VAL A 149 4.25 -8.62 -6.49
C VAL A 149 4.36 -7.88 -5.15
N ILE A 150 3.56 -8.27 -4.16
CA ILE A 150 3.62 -7.68 -2.81
C ILE A 150 4.95 -8.03 -2.14
N ARG A 151 5.36 -9.30 -2.19
CA ARG A 151 6.64 -9.74 -1.62
C ARG A 151 7.83 -9.02 -2.25
N ASN A 152 7.87 -8.91 -3.57
CA ASN A 152 8.93 -8.21 -4.29
C ASN A 152 9.01 -6.74 -3.91
N ARG A 153 7.87 -6.05 -3.76
CA ARG A 153 7.84 -4.66 -3.29
C ARG A 153 8.46 -4.52 -1.89
N ILE A 154 8.17 -5.46 -0.98
CA ILE A 154 8.76 -5.48 0.36
C ILE A 154 10.27 -5.74 0.29
N THR A 155 10.70 -6.74 -0.48
CA THR A 155 12.13 -7.06 -0.70
C THR A 155 12.89 -5.85 -1.25
N THR A 156 12.39 -5.24 -2.33
CA THR A 156 12.99 -4.06 -2.95
C THR A 156 13.09 -2.90 -1.97
N TYR A 157 12.08 -2.69 -1.11
CA TYR A 157 12.16 -1.67 -0.08
C TYR A 157 13.32 -1.90 0.89
N TYR A 158 13.48 -3.12 1.43
CA TYR A 158 14.58 -3.40 2.38
C TYR A 158 15.95 -3.45 1.71
N GLU A 159 16.02 -3.77 0.42
CA GLU A 159 17.27 -3.75 -0.36
C GLU A 159 17.71 -2.33 -0.71
N THR A 160 16.78 -1.51 -1.20
CA THR A 160 17.10 -0.22 -1.85
C THR A 160 16.68 1.01 -1.04
N GLY A 161 15.77 0.85 -0.07
CA GLY A 161 15.09 1.93 0.62
C GLY A 161 14.01 2.63 -0.21
N VAL A 162 13.59 2.02 -1.33
CA VAL A 162 12.58 2.57 -2.25
C VAL A 162 11.28 1.76 -2.12
N ASN A 163 10.23 2.41 -1.63
CA ASN A 163 8.90 1.84 -1.57
C ASN A 163 8.08 2.31 -2.78
N TRP A 164 7.90 1.44 -3.76
CA TRP A 164 7.31 1.79 -5.05
C TRP A 164 6.26 0.78 -5.52
N ASP A 165 5.15 1.30 -6.06
CA ASP A 165 4.18 0.49 -6.78
C ASP A 165 4.56 0.43 -8.27
N ASN A 166 4.94 -0.75 -8.73
CA ASN A 166 5.40 -0.95 -10.12
C ASN A 166 4.34 -0.60 -11.17
N GLN A 167 3.04 -0.59 -10.82
CA GLN A 167 1.99 -0.13 -11.73
C GLN A 167 2.23 1.32 -12.17
N LYS A 168 2.81 2.15 -11.29
CA LYS A 168 3.12 3.55 -11.60
C LYS A 168 4.21 3.67 -12.65
N SER A 169 5.20 2.79 -12.66
CA SER A 169 6.23 2.76 -13.72
C SER A 169 5.68 2.32 -15.07
N ILE A 170 4.61 1.51 -15.09
CA ILE A 170 3.94 1.14 -16.34
C ILE A 170 3.20 2.35 -16.91
N LEU A 171 2.48 3.10 -16.06
CA LEU A 171 1.67 4.25 -16.48
C LEU A 171 2.49 5.53 -16.73
N TYR A 172 3.62 5.66 -16.04
CA TYR A 172 4.56 6.79 -16.12
C TYR A 172 6.00 6.27 -16.28
N PRO A 173 6.35 5.70 -17.45
CA PRO A 173 7.70 5.19 -17.72
C PRO A 173 8.78 6.30 -17.69
N GLU A 174 8.40 7.56 -17.90
CA GLU A 174 9.29 8.71 -17.84
C GLU A 174 9.56 9.21 -16.40
N LEU A 175 8.80 8.72 -15.42
CA LEU A 175 8.93 9.14 -14.03
C LEU A 175 10.06 8.33 -13.37
N PRO A 176 11.15 8.98 -12.91
CA PRO A 176 12.18 8.27 -12.16
C PRO A 176 11.61 7.68 -10.87
N LEU A 177 12.26 6.66 -10.34
CA LEU A 177 11.93 6.16 -9.01
C LEU A 177 12.17 7.25 -7.95
N PRO A 178 11.39 7.27 -6.85
CA PRO A 178 11.66 8.20 -5.77
C PRO A 178 13.06 7.96 -5.19
N PRO A 179 13.74 9.01 -4.72
CA PRO A 179 15.06 8.87 -4.12
C PRO A 179 15.00 7.95 -2.89
N LYS A 180 16.12 7.30 -2.57
CA LYS A 180 16.23 6.48 -1.37
C LYS A 180 15.85 7.28 -0.12
N GLY A 181 14.96 6.73 0.69
CA GLY A 181 14.48 7.40 1.92
C GLY A 181 13.51 8.55 1.66
N TYR A 182 12.95 8.67 0.45
CA TYR A 182 11.89 9.64 0.17
C TYR A 182 10.74 9.51 1.17
N GLN A 183 10.37 10.62 1.79
CA GLN A 183 9.25 10.70 2.71
C GLN A 183 7.98 11.00 1.93
N ARG A 184 7.01 10.08 2.03
CA ARG A 184 5.72 10.23 1.36
C ARG A 184 4.89 11.28 2.08
N MET A 185 4.23 12.11 1.29
CA MET A 185 3.24 13.06 1.76
C MET A 185 2.04 12.32 2.35
N THR A 186 1.57 12.79 3.50
CA THR A 186 0.36 12.31 4.17
C THR A 186 -0.91 12.92 3.56
N CYS A 187 -2.07 12.32 3.85
CA CYS A 187 -3.34 12.90 3.42
C CYS A 187 -3.56 14.29 4.05
N GLU A 188 -3.21 14.45 5.32
CA GLU A 188 -3.31 15.68 6.08
C GLU A 188 -2.43 16.79 5.50
N GLU A 189 -1.17 16.48 5.19
CA GLU A 189 -0.25 17.41 4.54
C GLU A 189 -0.82 17.91 3.20
N PHE A 190 -1.25 17.00 2.31
CA PHE A 190 -1.83 17.39 1.03
C PHE A 190 -3.06 18.30 1.19
N LEU A 191 -3.98 17.93 2.08
CA LEU A 191 -5.21 18.69 2.32
C LEU A 191 -4.94 20.05 2.97
N SER A 192 -3.84 20.18 3.73
CA SER A 192 -3.43 21.46 4.33
C SER A 192 -2.89 22.45 3.31
N LEU A 193 -2.21 21.98 2.26
CA LEU A 193 -1.68 22.81 1.16
C LEU A 193 -2.77 23.40 0.25
N ARG A 194 -4.01 22.93 0.40
CA ARG A 194 -5.18 23.28 -0.44
C ARG A 194 -6.16 24.23 0.26
N LYS A 195 -5.91 24.57 1.52
CA LYS A 195 -6.69 25.55 2.29
C LYS A 195 -6.15 26.96 2.06
#